data_AF-A0A656HND4-F1
#
_entry.id   AF-A0A656HND4-F1
#
_cell.length_a   1.000
_cell.length_b   1.000
_cell.length_c   1.000
_cell.angle_alpha   90.00
_cell.angle_beta   90.00
_cell.angle_gamma   90.00
#
_symmetry.space_group_name_H-M   'P 1'
#
loop_
_entity.id
_entity.type
_entity.pdbx_description
1 polymer ?
#
loop_
_entity_poly.entity_id
_entity_poly.type
_entity_poly.pdbx_seq_one_letter_code
_entity_poly.pdbx_strand_id
1 'polypeptide(L)'
;MEIKIPSIQEQQRFIFEQGTREAIRQLEENLNAPVVQDLGIDESQYSNAHLLSEDRWEAPHPDIVYAYIEQFKRHSEYKSDKAVAQWLGMRGNNAERNLRAFKTGESKPPYGIWRRLLVATGRAPQEIIPVIAFMR
;
A
#
# COMPACT_ATOMS: atom_id res chain seq x y z
N MET A 1 22.37 44.53 4.81
CA MET A 1 21.47 43.66 4.03
C MET A 1 20.76 42.78 5.05
N GLU A 2 19.48 43.03 5.32
CA GLU A 2 18.72 42.22 6.29
C GLU A 2 18.20 40.97 5.59
N ILE A 3 18.65 39.80 6.03
CA ILE A 3 18.11 38.52 5.56
C ILE A 3 16.82 38.27 6.33
N LYS A 4 15.67 38.40 5.67
CA LYS A 4 14.38 38.01 6.25
C LYS A 4 14.29 36.49 6.29
N ILE A 5 14.52 35.90 7.46
CA ILE A 5 14.34 34.48 7.69
C ILE A 5 12.84 34.22 7.94
N PRO A 6 12.20 33.28 7.22
CA PRO A 6 10.82 32.90 7.47
C PRO A 6 10.64 32.36 8.89
N SER A 7 9.47 32.59 9.47
CA SER A 7 9.08 32.00 10.74
C SER A 7 9.05 30.46 10.66
N ILE A 8 9.18 29.79 11.82
CA ILE A 8 9.07 28.31 11.91
C ILE A 8 7.77 27.81 11.28
N GLN A 9 6.69 28.58 11.45
CA GLN A 9 5.38 28.24 10.89
C GLN A 9 5.35 28.28 9.36
N GLU A 10 6.03 29.26 8.75
CA GLU A 10 6.17 29.36 7.30
C GLU A 10 7.07 28.24 6.76
N GLN A 11 8.14 27.90 7.48
CA GLN A 11 9.02 26.78 7.11
C GLN A 11 8.28 25.44 7.17
N GLN A 12 7.48 25.19 8.21
CA GLN A 12 6.65 23.99 8.32
C GLN A 12 5.64 23.91 7.17
N ARG A 13 4.95 25.02 6.87
CA ARG A 13 4.01 25.09 5.74
C ARG A 13 4.70 24.79 4.42
N PHE A 14 5.91 25.33 4.20
CA PHE A 14 6.71 25.05 3.02
C PHE A 14 7.03 23.55 2.89
N ILE A 15 7.41 22.87 3.98
CA ILE A 15 7.67 21.43 3.98
C ILE A 15 6.40 20.64 3.55
N PHE A 16 5.23 20.98 4.09
CA PHE A 16 3.97 20.34 3.69
C PHE A 16 3.64 20.56 2.21
N GLU A 17 3.93 21.76 1.68
CA GLU A 17 3.73 22.06 0.27
C GLU A 17 4.66 21.24 -0.63
N GLN A 18 5.96 21.16 -0.28
CA GLN A 18 6.90 20.32 -1.03
C GLN A 18 6.51 18.84 -0.99
N GLY A 19 6.11 18.33 0.19
CA GLY A 19 5.63 16.96 0.33
C GLY A 19 4.38 16.68 -0.52
N THR A 20 3.44 17.63 -0.59
CA THR A 20 2.25 17.51 -1.43
C THR A 20 2.61 17.48 -2.91
N ARG A 21 3.51 18.36 -3.36
CA ARG A 21 3.97 18.39 -4.77
C ARG A 21 4.65 17.09 -5.17
N GLU A 22 5.49 16.55 -4.29
CA GLU A 22 6.15 15.27 -4.53
C GLU A 22 5.15 14.10 -4.58
N ALA A 23 4.15 14.11 -3.71
CA ALA A 23 3.08 13.12 -3.76
C ALA A 23 2.30 13.19 -5.08
N ILE A 24 1.96 14.39 -5.56
CA ILE A 24 1.30 14.58 -6.87
C ILE A 24 2.15 13.98 -8.00
N ARG A 25 3.46 14.29 -8.01
CA ARG A 25 4.40 13.75 -9.00
C ARG A 25 4.39 12.22 -8.98
N GLN A 26 4.45 11.60 -7.80
CA GLN A 26 4.40 10.14 -7.67
C GLN A 26 3.06 9.56 -8.16
N LEU A 27 1.94 10.24 -7.89
CA LEU A 27 0.62 9.81 -8.36
C LEU A 27 0.52 9.84 -9.89
N GLU A 28 1.08 10.86 -10.53
CA GLU A 28 1.18 10.94 -11.99
C GLU A 28 2.10 9.86 -12.57
N GLU A 29 3.23 9.57 -11.91
CA GLU A 29 4.11 8.48 -12.30
C GLU A 29 3.42 7.11 -12.24
N ASN A 30 2.58 6.88 -11.23
CA ASN A 30 1.83 5.63 -11.08
C ASN A 30 0.88 5.37 -12.25
N LEU A 31 0.40 6.40 -12.96
CA LEU A 31 -0.44 6.23 -14.15
C LEU A 31 0.32 5.58 -15.33
N ASN A 32 1.65 5.66 -15.30
CA ASN A 32 2.54 5.06 -16.30
C ASN A 32 3.09 3.69 -15.87
N ALA A 33 2.60 3.15 -14.75
CA ALA A 33 3.03 1.83 -14.28
C ALA A 33 2.72 0.75 -15.33
N PRO A 34 3.63 -0.23 -15.54
CA PRO A 34 3.42 -1.28 -16.53
C PRO A 34 2.28 -2.21 -16.12
N VAL A 35 1.56 -2.73 -17.12
CA VAL A 35 0.54 -3.76 -16.93
C VAL A 35 1.21 -5.14 -16.86
N VAL A 36 0.89 -5.92 -15.83
CA VAL A 36 1.43 -7.27 -15.59
C VAL A 36 0.29 -8.28 -15.48
N GLN A 37 0.34 -9.36 -16.28
CA GLN A 37 -0.72 -10.37 -16.39
C GLN A 37 -0.20 -11.80 -16.17
N ASP A 38 0.50 -12.04 -15.06
CA ASP A 38 1.16 -13.32 -14.74
C ASP A 38 0.67 -13.95 -13.43
N LEU A 39 -0.57 -13.68 -13.02
CA LEU A 39 -1.07 -14.02 -11.69
C LEU A 39 -1.11 -15.54 -11.42
N GLY A 40 -1.29 -16.36 -12.46
CA GLY A 40 -1.23 -17.83 -12.37
C GLY A 40 -2.48 -18.49 -11.79
N ILE A 41 -3.51 -17.71 -11.43
CA ILE A 41 -4.84 -18.19 -11.02
C ILE A 41 -5.92 -17.41 -11.78
N ASP A 42 -7.10 -18.01 -11.89
CA ASP A 42 -8.30 -17.37 -12.43
C ASP A 42 -9.08 -16.68 -11.31
N GLU A 43 -8.99 -15.34 -11.26
CA GLU A 43 -9.63 -14.53 -10.21
C GLU A 43 -11.16 -14.61 -10.24
N SER A 44 -11.76 -14.96 -11.38
CA SER A 44 -13.22 -15.02 -11.52
C SER A 44 -13.86 -16.12 -10.66
N GLN A 45 -13.05 -17.06 -10.17
CA GLN A 45 -13.46 -18.15 -9.29
C GLN A 45 -13.57 -17.73 -7.83
N TYR A 46 -13.15 -16.51 -7.49
CA TYR A 46 -13.10 -16.00 -6.12
C TYR A 46 -13.97 -14.74 -5.96
N SER A 47 -14.42 -14.49 -4.73
CA SER A 47 -15.14 -13.25 -4.40
C SER A 47 -14.23 -12.02 -4.57
N ASN A 48 -14.75 -10.96 -5.19
CA ASN A 48 -14.08 -9.66 -5.32
C ASN A 48 -14.28 -8.74 -4.11
N ALA A 49 -14.98 -9.18 -3.06
CA ALA A 49 -15.23 -8.39 -1.85
C ALA A 49 -13.93 -7.88 -1.19
N HIS A 50 -12.83 -8.61 -1.37
CA HIS A 50 -11.51 -8.24 -0.86
C HIS A 50 -10.90 -7.00 -1.53
N LEU A 51 -11.48 -6.51 -2.64
CA LEU A 51 -11.07 -5.30 -3.35
C LEU A 51 -11.86 -4.05 -2.92
N LEU A 52 -12.94 -4.24 -2.17
CA LEU A 52 -13.86 -3.17 -1.79
C LEU A 52 -13.32 -2.31 -0.63
N SER A 53 -14.03 -1.22 -0.37
CA SER A 53 -13.83 -0.34 0.78
C SER A 53 -14.10 -1.06 2.10
N GLU A 54 -13.47 -0.61 3.18
CA GLU A 54 -13.46 -1.28 4.50
C GLU A 54 -14.85 -1.70 5.01
N ASP A 55 -15.87 -0.88 4.74
CA ASP A 55 -17.27 -1.12 5.15
C ASP A 55 -17.94 -2.32 4.45
N ARG A 56 -17.47 -2.68 3.26
CA ARG A 56 -17.99 -3.79 2.43
C ARG A 56 -16.95 -4.87 2.19
N TRP A 57 -15.81 -4.75 2.84
CA TRP A 57 -14.66 -5.60 2.61
C TRP A 57 -14.82 -6.94 3.34
N GLU A 58 -14.38 -8.01 2.67
CA GLU A 58 -14.16 -9.30 3.29
C GLU A 58 -12.74 -9.79 3.01
N ALA A 59 -12.17 -10.54 3.95
CA ALA A 59 -10.83 -11.07 3.78
C ALA A 59 -10.72 -11.97 2.53
N PRO A 60 -9.66 -11.82 1.73
CA PRO A 60 -9.44 -12.63 0.53
C PRO A 60 -9.29 -14.13 0.86
N HIS A 61 -9.58 -14.97 -0.13
CA HIS A 61 -9.24 -16.38 -0.10
C HIS A 61 -7.71 -16.58 -0.03
N PRO A 62 -7.17 -17.58 0.70
CA PRO A 62 -5.73 -17.80 0.80
C PRO A 62 -5.01 -17.93 -0.54
N ASP A 63 -5.64 -18.52 -1.56
CA ASP A 63 -5.04 -18.60 -2.91
C ASP A 63 -4.81 -17.22 -3.53
N ILE A 64 -5.75 -16.29 -3.35
CA ILE A 64 -5.62 -14.89 -3.79
C ILE A 64 -4.49 -14.21 -3.02
N VAL A 65 -4.42 -14.43 -1.69
CA VAL A 65 -3.34 -13.89 -0.86
C VAL A 65 -1.98 -14.39 -1.34
N TYR A 66 -1.85 -15.69 -1.56
CA TYR A 66 -0.64 -16.31 -2.07
C TYR A 66 -0.25 -15.72 -3.43
N ALA A 67 -1.17 -15.74 -4.39
CA ALA A 67 -0.90 -15.30 -5.75
C ALA A 67 -0.50 -13.82 -5.83
N TYR A 68 -1.18 -12.93 -5.09
CA TYR A 68 -0.86 -11.50 -5.08
C TYR A 68 0.50 -11.22 -4.43
N ILE A 69 0.82 -11.89 -3.32
CA ILE A 69 2.12 -11.72 -2.66
C ILE A 69 3.25 -12.23 -3.56
N GLU A 70 3.10 -13.40 -4.18
CA GLU A 70 4.14 -13.93 -5.05
C GLU A 70 4.28 -13.11 -6.34
N GLN A 71 3.20 -12.58 -6.91
CA GLN A 71 3.28 -11.63 -8.01
C GLN A 71 4.03 -10.35 -7.59
N PHE A 72 3.68 -9.78 -6.43
CA PHE A 72 4.38 -8.61 -5.92
C PHE A 72 5.87 -8.88 -5.71
N LYS A 73 6.25 -10.05 -5.19
CA LYS A 73 7.68 -10.44 -5.06
C LYS A 73 8.38 -10.55 -6.41
N ARG A 74 7.74 -11.07 -7.45
CA ARG A 74 8.34 -11.15 -8.79
C ARG A 74 8.63 -9.77 -9.37
N HIS A 75 7.75 -8.79 -9.14
CA HIS A 75 7.79 -7.48 -9.79
C HIS A 75 8.22 -6.30 -8.90
N SER A 76 8.67 -6.56 -7.67
CA SER A 76 9.21 -5.53 -6.76
C SER A 76 10.64 -5.85 -6.30
N GLU A 77 11.28 -4.94 -5.56
CA GLU A 77 12.57 -5.22 -4.90
C GLU A 77 12.44 -6.22 -3.72
N TYR A 78 11.24 -6.44 -3.20
CA TYR A 78 10.99 -7.26 -2.01
C TYR A 78 10.87 -8.74 -2.38
N LYS A 79 12.00 -9.46 -2.43
CA LYS A 79 12.04 -10.85 -2.92
C LYS A 79 11.74 -11.95 -1.87
N SER A 80 11.63 -11.61 -0.58
CA SER A 80 11.39 -12.58 0.49
C SER A 80 10.13 -12.26 1.29
N ASP A 81 9.53 -13.28 1.93
CA ASP A 81 8.35 -13.09 2.78
C ASP A 81 8.65 -12.14 3.94
N LYS A 82 9.85 -12.20 4.51
CA LYS A 82 10.31 -11.25 5.52
C LYS A 82 10.34 -9.81 5.01
N ALA A 83 10.90 -9.59 3.81
CA ALA A 83 10.99 -8.25 3.21
C ALA A 83 9.59 -7.70 2.88
N VAL A 84 8.71 -8.53 2.33
CA VAL A 84 7.31 -8.15 2.05
C VAL A 84 6.57 -7.83 3.34
N ALA A 85 6.69 -8.66 4.39
CA ALA A 85 6.04 -8.41 5.67
C ALA A 85 6.49 -7.08 6.28
N GLN A 86 7.80 -6.80 6.25
CA GLN A 86 8.35 -5.51 6.71
C GLN A 86 7.83 -4.34 5.88
N TRP A 87 7.80 -4.47 4.55
CA TRP A 87 7.27 -3.44 3.66
C TRP A 87 5.78 -3.16 3.90
N LEU A 88 4.99 -4.21 4.18
CA LEU A 88 3.58 -4.09 4.57
C LEU A 88 3.40 -3.39 5.93
N GLY A 89 4.49 -3.13 6.67
CA GLY A 89 4.46 -2.49 7.99
C GLY A 89 4.19 -3.48 9.12
N MET A 90 4.31 -4.79 8.88
CA MET A 90 4.17 -5.81 9.92
C MET A 90 5.38 -5.73 10.84
N ARG A 91 5.13 -5.55 12.15
CA ARG A 91 6.17 -5.39 13.17
C ARG A 91 6.40 -6.68 13.97
N GLY A 92 7.59 -6.80 14.52
CA GLY A 92 7.97 -7.86 15.46
C GLY A 92 8.56 -9.11 14.80
N ASN A 93 9.06 -10.01 15.65
CA ASN A 93 9.80 -11.21 15.22
C ASN A 93 8.92 -12.23 14.46
N ASN A 94 7.60 -12.12 14.57
CA ASN A 94 6.64 -13.03 13.94
C ASN A 94 6.07 -12.52 12.61
N ALA A 95 6.53 -11.38 12.08
CA ALA A 95 5.98 -10.77 10.87
C ALA A 95 5.98 -11.73 9.65
N GLU A 96 7.09 -12.42 9.42
CA GLU A 96 7.21 -13.41 8.35
C GLU A 96 6.26 -14.61 8.56
N ARG A 97 6.19 -15.13 9.80
CA ARG A 97 5.29 -16.23 10.15
C ARG A 97 3.83 -15.83 9.92
N ASN A 98 3.45 -14.62 10.30
CA ASN A 98 2.09 -14.10 10.10
C ASN A 98 1.76 -13.94 8.61
N LEU A 99 2.71 -13.45 7.79
CA LEU A 99 2.50 -13.37 6.34
C LEU A 99 2.28 -14.76 5.73
N ARG A 100 3.05 -15.77 6.17
CA ARG A 100 2.84 -17.16 5.75
C ARG A 100 1.49 -17.71 6.20
N ALA A 101 1.06 -17.40 7.43
CA ALA A 101 -0.25 -17.78 7.94
C ALA A 101 -1.41 -17.17 7.13
N PHE A 102 -1.22 -15.98 6.53
CA PHE A 102 -2.20 -15.42 5.58
C PHE A 102 -2.25 -16.24 4.28
N LYS A 103 -1.09 -16.62 3.74
CA LYS A 103 -0.98 -17.43 2.51
C LYS A 103 -1.55 -18.84 2.67
N THR A 104 -1.45 -19.44 3.86
CA THR A 104 -1.99 -20.79 4.14
C THR A 104 -3.44 -20.76 4.61
N GLY A 105 -4.01 -19.59 4.89
CA GLY A 105 -5.37 -19.45 5.42
C GLY A 105 -5.50 -19.74 6.92
N GLU A 106 -4.40 -20.00 7.63
CA GLU A 106 -4.37 -20.13 9.10
C GLU A 106 -4.85 -18.85 9.80
N SER A 107 -4.67 -17.69 9.15
CA SER A 107 -5.20 -16.41 9.61
C SER A 107 -5.59 -15.53 8.43
N LYS A 108 -6.44 -14.54 8.68
CA LYS A 108 -6.89 -13.60 7.65
C LYS A 108 -6.06 -12.32 7.71
N PRO A 109 -5.64 -11.75 6.55
CA PRO A 109 -4.95 -10.47 6.54
C PRO A 109 -5.89 -9.35 7.01
N PRO A 110 -5.45 -8.43 7.88
CA PRO A 110 -6.19 -7.22 8.21
C PRO A 110 -6.41 -6.32 6.98
N TYR A 111 -7.52 -5.58 6.95
CA TYR A 111 -7.87 -4.66 5.85
C TYR A 111 -6.71 -3.73 5.47
N GLY A 112 -6.14 -3.00 6.43
CA GLY A 112 -5.06 -2.03 6.15
C GLY A 112 -3.79 -2.67 5.55
N ILE A 113 -3.43 -3.89 5.96
CA ILE A 113 -2.31 -4.64 5.38
C ILE A 113 -2.63 -5.01 3.93
N TRP A 114 -3.82 -5.57 3.72
CA TRP A 114 -4.27 -5.99 2.39
C TRP A 114 -4.40 -4.80 1.43
N ARG A 115 -5.03 -3.70 1.89
CA ARG A 115 -5.24 -2.47 1.13
C ARG A 115 -3.93 -1.89 0.62
N ARG A 116 -2.89 -1.87 1.45
CA ARG A 116 -1.56 -1.40 1.04
C ARG A 116 -0.99 -2.20 -0.13
N LEU A 117 -1.15 -3.53 -0.13
CA LEU A 117 -0.73 -4.38 -1.25
C LEU A 117 -1.55 -4.09 -2.51
N LEU A 118 -2.87 -3.93 -2.37
CA LEU A 118 -3.75 -3.63 -3.51
C LEU A 118 -3.37 -2.30 -4.17
N VAL A 119 -3.11 -1.26 -3.38
CA VAL A 119 -2.70 0.05 -3.88
C VAL A 119 -1.37 -0.04 -4.62
N ALA A 120 -0.37 -0.69 -4.03
CA ALA A 120 0.95 -0.82 -4.66
C ALA A 120 0.97 -1.68 -5.92
N THR A 121 -0.03 -2.54 -6.10
CA THR A 121 -0.17 -3.37 -7.30
C THR A 121 -1.21 -2.85 -8.29
N GLY A 122 -1.70 -1.61 -8.11
CA GLY A 122 -2.66 -0.99 -9.01
C GLY A 122 -4.08 -1.61 -8.99
N ARG A 123 -4.38 -2.44 -7.99
CA ARG A 123 -5.69 -3.09 -7.80
C ARG A 123 -6.67 -2.25 -6.97
N ALA A 124 -6.15 -1.21 -6.32
CA ALA A 124 -6.92 -0.27 -5.54
C ALA A 124 -6.44 1.17 -5.83
N PRO A 125 -7.34 2.15 -5.83
CA PRO A 125 -6.96 3.55 -5.96
C PRO A 125 -6.21 4.02 -4.71
N GLN A 126 -5.35 5.02 -4.90
CA GLN A 126 -4.68 5.75 -3.82
C GLN A 126 -5.72 6.48 -2.96
N GLU A 127 -5.54 6.46 -1.64
CA GLU A 127 -6.41 7.17 -0.70
C GLU A 127 -5.78 8.51 -0.32
N ILE A 128 -6.40 9.60 -0.77
CA ILE A 128 -5.94 10.97 -0.51
C ILE A 128 -6.93 11.62 0.44
N ILE A 129 -6.49 11.85 1.69
CA ILE A 129 -7.33 12.47 2.72
C ILE A 129 -7.27 13.99 2.56
N PRO A 130 -8.43 14.68 2.44
CA PRO A 130 -8.46 16.14 2.37
C PRO A 130 -7.93 16.79 3.65
N VAL A 131 -6.96 17.71 3.51
CA VAL A 131 -6.50 18.55 4.61
C VAL A 131 -7.46 19.74 4.74
N ILE A 132 -8.30 19.72 5.77
CA ILE A 132 -9.30 20.78 6.00
C ILE A 132 -8.68 22.10 6.49
N ALA A 133 -7.61 22.03 7.27
CA ALA A 133 -6.86 23.18 7.78
C ALA A 133 -5.50 22.75 8.36
N PHE A 134 -4.54 23.67 8.40
CA PHE A 134 -3.34 23.52 9.23
C PHE A 134 -3.66 24.01 10.65
N MET A 135 -4.09 23.10 11.52
CA MET A 135 -4.39 23.39 12.93
C MET A 135 -3.11 23.58 13.74
N ARG A 136 -3.16 24.45 14.75
CA ARG A 136 -2.04 24.84 15.61
C ARG A 136 -2.48 24.85 17.07
#